data_AF-R2P680-F1
#
_entry.id   AF-R2P680-F1
#
_cell.length_a   1.000
_cell.length_b   1.000
_cell.length_c   1.000
_cell.angle_alpha   90.00
_cell.angle_beta   90.00
_cell.angle_gamma   90.00
#
_symmetry.space_group_name_H-M   'P 1'
#
loop_
_entity.id
_entity.type
_entity.pdbx_description
1 polymer ?
#
loop_
_entity_poly.entity_id
_entity_poly.type
_entity_poly.pdbx_seq_one_letter_code
_entity_poly.pdbx_strand_id
1 'polypeptide(L)' 'MIYFGIDVTKYKHRLVAIDTEGTIFIRHLQIKNNCDVFTKHQMTLANLQKTIGKSYRLH' A
#
# COMPACT_ATOMS: atom_id res chain seq x y z
N MET A 1 14.28 5.61 3.57
CA MET A 1 13.68 4.40 2.95
C MET A 1 12.40 4.08 3.71
N ILE A 2 11.31 3.69 3.05
CA ILE A 2 10.06 3.30 3.73
C ILE A 2 9.90 1.79 3.63
N TYR A 3 9.68 1.14 4.76
CA TYR A 3 9.39 -0.30 4.88
C TYR A 3 7.90 -0.52 5.10
N PHE A 4 7.34 -1.49 4.39
CA PHE A 4 5.93 -1.87 4.50
C PHE A 4 5.81 -3.27 5.13
N GLY A 5 5.09 -3.35 6.24
CA GLY A 5 4.67 -4.60 6.86
C GLY A 5 3.22 -4.90 6.54
N ILE A 6 2.93 -6.11 6.08
CA ILE A 6 1.58 -6.59 5.78
C ILE A 6 1.31 -7.84 6.61
N ASP A 7 0.29 -7.77 7.46
CA ASP A 7 -0.28 -8.92 8.17
C ASP A 7 -1.58 -9.34 7.46
N VAL A 8 -1.59 -10.53 6.88
CA VAL A 8 -2.65 -11.04 6.01
C VAL A 8 -3.44 -12.10 6.77
N THR A 9 -4.72 -11.82 7.07
CA THR A 9 -5.62 -12.79 7.72
C THR A 9 -6.84 -13.08 6.85
N LYS A 10 -7.53 -14.20 7.13
CA LYS A 10 -8.66 -14.71 6.33
C LYS A 10 -9.71 -13.63 6.01
N TYR A 11 -9.98 -12.72 6.93
CA TYR A 11 -11.05 -11.72 6.78
C TYR A 11 -10.55 -10.28 6.73
N LYS A 12 -9.31 -10.02 7.15
CA LYS A 12 -8.78 -8.67 7.38
C LYS A 12 -7.27 -8.66 7.13
N HIS A 13 -6.78 -7.64 6.45
CA HIS A 13 -5.34 -7.36 6.32
C HIS A 13 -5.01 -6.14 7.17
N ARG A 14 -3.79 -6.08 7.71
CA ARG A 14 -3.26 -4.92 8.44
C ARG A 14 -1.98 -4.45 7.75
N LEU A 15 -1.93 -3.16 7.46
CA LEU A 15 -0.76 -2.50 6.90
C LEU A 15 -0.09 -1.63 7.96
N VAL A 16 1.24 -1.67 7.95
CA VAL A 16 2.11 -0.77 8.70
C VAL A 16 3.17 -0.22 7.76
N ALA A 17 3.46 1.07 7.84
CA ALA A 17 4.56 1.70 7.11
C ALA A 17 5.46 2.45 8.10
N ILE A 18 6.76 2.12 8.09
CA ILE A 18 7.79 2.76 8.93
C ILE A 18 8.96 3.23 8.08
N ASP A 19 9.66 4.29 8.49
CA ASP A 19 10.97 4.61 7.92
C ASP A 19 12.13 3.96 8.69
N THR A 20 13.35 4.23 8.21
CA THR A 20 14.61 3.81 8.81
C THR A 20 14.87 4.39 10.20
N GLU A 21 14.22 5.49 10.55
CA GLU A 21 14.36 6.17 11.84
C GLU A 21 13.30 5.70 12.86
N GLY A 22 12.37 4.83 12.42
CA GLY A 22 11.29 4.29 13.24
C GLY A 22 10.03 5.16 13.23
N THR A 23 9.95 6.19 12.38
CA THR A 23 8.73 7.00 12.21
C THR A 23 7.63 6.15 11.61
N ILE A 24 6.46 6.11 12.26
CA ILE A 24 5.29 5.37 11.79
C ILE A 24 4.42 6.28 10.93
N PHE A 25 4.31 5.98 9.63
CA PHE A 25 3.46 6.72 8.69
C PHE A 25 2.06 6.15 8.59
N ILE A 26 1.94 4.82 8.68
CA ILE A 26 0.66 4.12 8.66
C ILE A 26 0.65 3.16 9.83
N ARG A 27 -0.28 3.36 10.76
CA ARG A 27 -0.46 2.51 11.93
C ARG A 27 -1.76 1.72 11.81
N HIS A 28 -1.65 0.41 11.58
CA HIS A 28 -2.76 -0.55 11.57
C HIS A 28 -3.92 -0.19 10.61
N LEU A 29 -3.60 0.19 9.37
CA LEU A 29 -4.65 0.33 8.36
C LEU A 29 -5.27 -1.04 8.09
N GLN A 30 -6.52 -1.22 8.54
CA GLN A 30 -7.25 -2.47 8.38
C GLN A 30 -8.02 -2.47 7.07
N ILE A 31 -7.72 -3.45 6.22
CA ILE A 31 -8.39 -3.65 4.94
C ILE A 31 -9.23 -4.91 5.05
N LYS A 32 -10.53 -4.85 4.74
CA LYS A 32 -11.35 -6.06 4.67
C LYS A 32 -10.86 -6.93 3.53
N ASN A 33 -10.69 -8.23 3.80
CA ASN A 33 -10.37 -9.21 2.78
C ASN A 33 -11.66 -9.58 2.02
N ASN A 34 -12.02 -8.74 1.06
CA ASN A 34 -13.06 -9.08 0.08
C ASN A 34 -12.52 -8.82 -1.34
N CYS A 35 -13.02 -9.58 -2.31
CA CYS A 35 -12.54 -9.54 -3.69
C CYS A 35 -12.69 -8.14 -4.33
N ASP A 36 -13.75 -7.41 -3.98
CA ASP A 36 -14.01 -6.06 -4.52
C ASP A 36 -12.97 -5.05 -4.05
N VAL A 37 -12.60 -5.11 -2.77
CA VAL A 37 -11.60 -4.26 -2.13
C VAL A 37 -10.23 -4.61 -2.66
N PHE A 38 -9.90 -5.90 -2.81
CA PHE A 38 -8.63 -6.32 -3.42
C PHE A 38 -8.50 -5.84 -4.86
N THR A 39 -9.55 -6.01 -5.68
CA THR A 39 -9.60 -5.51 -7.07
C THR A 39 -9.44 -3.99 -7.12
N LYS A 40 -10.12 -3.25 -6.23
CA LYS A 40 -9.95 -1.79 -6.11
C LYS A 40 -8.52 -1.41 -5.74
N HIS A 41 -7.90 -2.08 -4.77
CA HIS A 41 -6.51 -1.81 -4.39
C HIS A 41 -5.53 -2.12 -5.53
N GLN A 42 -5.75 -3.20 -6.30
CA GLN A 42 -4.95 -3.48 -7.50
C GLN A 42 -5.07 -2.38 -8.55
N MET A 43 -6.29 -1.90 -8.83
CA MET A 43 -6.50 -0.79 -9.77
C MET A 43 -5.84 0.50 -9.27
N THR A 44 -5.97 0.82 -7.99
CA THR A 44 -5.32 1.98 -7.37
C THR A 44 -3.80 1.88 -7.46
N LEU A 45 -3.21 0.72 -7.18
CA LEU A 45 -1.77 0.50 -7.27
C LEU A 45 -1.28 0.61 -8.72
N ALA A 46 -1.99 0.01 -9.67
CA ALA A 46 -1.65 0.10 -11.09
C ALA A 46 -1.74 1.55 -11.62
N ASN A 47 -2.75 2.31 -11.17
CA ASN A 47 -2.88 3.73 -11.50
C ASN A 47 -1.77 4.55 -10.86
N LEU A 48 -1.43 4.28 -9.59
CA LEU A 48 -0.33 4.95 -8.91
C LEU A 48 1.00 4.68 -9.60
N GLN A 49 1.29 3.43 -9.99
CA GLN A 49 2.47 3.05 -10.77
C GLN A 49 2.51 3.73 -12.13
N LYS A 50 1.38 3.85 -12.84
CA LYS A 50 1.32 4.60 -14.11
C LYS A 50 1.56 6.09 -13.92
N THR A 51 1.02 6.69 -12.85
CA THR A 51 1.17 8.12 -12.56
C THR A 51 2.60 8.44 -12.12
N ILE A 52 3.18 7.61 -11.25
CA ILE A 52 4.57 7.74 -10.79
C ILE A 52 5.55 7.40 -11.93
N GLY A 53 5.28 6.35 -12.72
CA GLY A 53 6.06 6.00 -13.91
C GLY A 53 5.99 7.05 -15.03
N LYS A 54 4.90 7.82 -15.11
CA LYS A 54 4.84 9.05 -15.93
C LYS A 54 5.64 10.19 -15.30
N SER A 55 5.67 10.29 -13.98
CA SER A 55 6.41 11.34 -13.25
C SER A 55 7.94 11.18 -13.32
N TYR A 56 8.46 9.98 -13.56
CA TYR A 56 9.90 9.73 -13.79
C TYR A 56 10.33 9.87 -15.25
N ARG A 57 9.43 10.26 -16.16
CA ARG A 57 9.76 10.55 -17.56
C ARG A 57 9.71 12.07 -17.80
N LEU A 58 10.50 12.79 -17.01
CA LEU A 58 10.88 14.18 -17.27
C LEU A 58 12.41 14.25 -17.21
N HIS A 59 13.00 14.46 -18.39
CA HIS A 59 14.42 14.63 -18.72
C HIS A 59 15.35 13.42 -18.53
#